data_AF-A0AAP5QHY7-F1
#
_entry.id   AF-A0AAP5QHY7-F1
#
_cell.length_a   1.000
_cell.length_b   1.000
_cell.length_c   1.000
_cell.angle_alpha   90.00
_cell.angle_beta   90.00
_cell.angle_gamma   90.00
#
_symmetry.space_group_name_H-M   'P 1'
#
loop_
_entity.id
_entity.type
_entity.pdbx_description
1 polymer ?
#
loop_
_entity_poly.entity_id
_entity_poly.type
_entity_poly.pdbx_seq_one_letter_code
_entity_poly.pdbx_strand_id
1 'polypeptide(L)' 'MFSKFMGLPPIHRRVILAVVLFAICCIDTEFPKSRVSDTIFVVCLSAWYYTVGLVRPTILFFAFLLKVVFRYHAYND' A
#
# COMPACT_ATOMS: atom_id res chain seq x y z
N MET A 1 7.94 -18.77 17.76
CA MET A 1 7.07 -18.35 16.63
C MET A 1 7.79 -17.42 15.65
N PHE A 2 8.54 -16.41 16.12
CA PHE A 2 9.27 -15.49 15.25
C PHE A 2 10.33 -16.18 14.36
N SER A 3 11.03 -17.20 14.87
CA SER A 3 12.01 -17.98 14.08
C SER A 3 11.39 -18.71 12.88
N LYS A 4 10.15 -19.21 13.02
CA LYS A 4 9.41 -19.83 11.90
C LYS A 4 9.02 -18.78 10.88
N PHE A 5 8.53 -17.61 11.31
CA PHE A 5 8.23 -16.48 10.43
C PHE A 5 9.48 -16.00 9.66
N MET A 6 10.62 -15.95 10.34
CA MET A 6 11.91 -15.57 9.77
C MET A 6 12.55 -16.65 8.90
N GLY A 7 11.93 -17.84 8.80
CA GLY A 7 12.30 -18.90 7.86
C GLY A 7 11.46 -18.91 6.58
N LEU A 8 10.33 -18.19 6.52
CA LEU A 8 9.46 -18.18 5.34
C LEU A 8 10.09 -17.40 4.17
N PRO A 9 9.73 -17.70 2.91
CA PRO A 9 10.13 -16.91 1.76
C PRO A 9 9.72 -15.43 1.96
N PRO A 10 10.53 -14.46 1.48
CA PRO A 10 10.28 -13.04 1.70
C PRO A 10 8.91 -12.57 1.19
N ILE A 11 8.40 -13.21 0.14
CA ILE A 11 7.04 -13.00 -0.39
C ILE A 11 5.97 -13.37 0.63
N HIS A 12 6.10 -14.52 1.30
CA HIS A 12 5.08 -14.98 2.24
C HIS A 12 5.05 -14.10 3.49
N ARG A 13 6.21 -13.61 3.96
CA ARG A 13 6.27 -12.64 5.06
C ARG A 13 5.57 -11.33 4.74
N ARG A 14 5.72 -10.85 3.51
CA ARG A 14 5.06 -9.64 3.01
C ARG A 14 3.55 -9.80 2.95
N VAL A 15 3.06 -10.95 2.48
CA VAL A 15 1.62 -11.25 2.45
C VAL A 15 1.04 -11.29 3.85
N ILE A 16 1.71 -11.94 4.81
CA ILE A 16 1.25 -12.00 6.20
C ILE A 16 1.19 -10.59 6.82
N LEU A 17 2.25 -9.78 6.63
CA LEU A 17 2.27 -8.39 7.10
C LEU A 17 1.15 -7.56 6.46
N ALA A 18 0.89 -7.75 5.16
CA ALA A 18 -0.18 -7.07 4.46
C ALA A 18 -1.56 -7.45 5.01
N VAL A 19 -1.83 -8.74 5.27
CA VAL A 19 -3.10 -9.19 5.84
C VAL A 19 -3.30 -8.62 7.25
N VAL A 20 -2.26 -8.60 8.08
CA VAL A 20 -2.32 -8.03 9.44
C VAL A 20 -2.58 -6.53 9.40
N LEU A 21 -1.88 -5.78 8.56
CA LEU A 21 -2.07 -4.32 8.43
C LEU A 21 -3.45 -3.98 7.88
N PHE A 22 -3.97 -4.78 6.93
CA PHE A 22 -5.32 -4.61 6.41
C PHE A 22 -6.39 -4.83 7.49
N ALA A 23 -6.24 -5.88 8.31
CA ALA A 23 -7.15 -6.15 9.42
C ALA A 23 -7.15 -4.99 10.44
N ILE A 24 -6.00 -4.41 10.74
CA ILE A 24 -5.89 -3.23 11.62
C ILE A 24 -6.65 -2.04 11.02
N CYS A 25 -6.47 -1.76 9.72
CA CYS A 25 -7.21 -0.70 9.04
C CYS A 25 -8.73 -0.92 9.07
N CYS A 26 -9.20 -2.16 8.87
CA CYS A 26 -10.63 -2.47 8.94
C CYS A 26 -11.19 -2.22 10.34
N ILE A 27 -10.49 -2.65 11.38
CA ILE A 27 -10.92 -2.41 12.77
C ILE A 27 -10.95 -0.91 13.07
N ASP A 28 -9.96 -0.15 12.62
CA ASP A 28 -9.87 1.29 12.85
C ASP A 28 -11.05 2.07 12.21
N THR A 29 -11.67 1.54 11.14
CA THR A 29 -12.86 2.16 10.51
C THR A 29 -14.13 2.09 11.37
N GLU A 30 -14.18 1.17 12.34
CA GLU A 30 -15.33 1.01 13.25
C GLU A 30 -15.21 1.89 14.51
N PHE A 31 -14.03 2.47 14.77
CA PHE A 31 -13.80 3.33 15.94
C PHE A 31 -14.18 4.80 15.67
N PRO A 32 -14.61 5.55 16.70
CA PRO A 32 -14.91 6.97 16.56
C PRO A 32 -13.66 7.75 16.13
N LYS A 33 -13.79 8.47 15.00
CA LYS A 33 -12.71 9.24 14.40
C LYS A 33 -12.09 10.20 15.40
N SER A 34 -10.83 9.95 15.72
CA SER A 34 -9.97 10.83 16.52
C SER A 34 -8.71 11.13 15.70
N ARG A 35 -8.05 12.27 15.96
CA ARG A 35 -6.79 12.63 15.26
C ARG A 35 -5.72 11.54 15.38
N VAL A 36 -5.75 10.76 16.46
CA VAL A 36 -4.83 9.64 16.70
C VAL A 36 -5.18 8.45 15.80
N SER A 37 -6.47 8.09 15.71
CA SER A 37 -6.95 7.04 14.81
C SER A 37 -6.68 7.38 13.34
N ASP A 38 -6.92 8.62 12.90
CA ASP A 38 -6.58 9.03 11.51
C ASP A 38 -5.08 8.88 11.20
N THR A 39 -4.21 9.19 12.16
CA THR A 39 -2.76 9.04 11.97
C THR A 39 -2.35 7.58 11.90
N ILE A 40 -2.91 6.74 12.77
CA ILE A 40 -2.66 5.29 12.79
C ILE A 40 -3.16 4.64 11.50
N PHE A 41 -4.32 5.04 11.02
CA PHE A 41 -4.87 4.59 9.75
C PHE A 41 -3.95 4.91 8.58
N VAL A 42 -3.48 6.16 8.46
CA VAL A 42 -2.58 6.58 7.37
C VAL A 42 -1.25 5.82 7.41
N VAL A 43 -0.69 5.62 8.61
CA VAL A 43 0.55 4.86 8.79
C VAL A 43 0.34 3.36 8.45
N CYS A 44 -0.76 2.76 8.88
CA CYS A 44 -1.07 1.36 8.56
C CYS A 44 -1.34 1.17 7.07
N LEU A 45 -2.04 2.10 6.43
CA LEU A 45 -2.39 2.03 5.00
C LEU A 45 -1.16 2.23 4.12
N SER A 46 -0.24 3.12 4.50
CA SER A 46 1.04 3.29 3.81
C SER A 46 1.99 2.10 4.00
N ALA A 47 2.07 1.54 5.22
CA ALA A 47 2.82 0.31 5.48
C ALA A 47 2.21 -0.90 4.74
N TRP A 48 0.88 -0.97 4.64
CA TRP A 48 0.16 -1.98 3.88
C TRP A 48 0.51 -1.89 2.39
N TYR A 49 0.41 -0.69 1.83
CA TYR A 49 0.75 -0.43 0.44
C TYR A 49 2.21 -0.79 0.10
N TYR A 50 3.14 -0.53 1.02
CA TYR A 50 4.53 -0.92 0.89
C TYR A 50 4.72 -2.45 0.94
N THR A 51 4.04 -3.13 1.86
CA THR A 51 4.17 -4.59 2.05
C THR A 51 3.54 -5.39 0.92
N VAL A 52 2.41 -4.96 0.36
CA VAL A 52 1.81 -5.58 -0.84
C VAL A 52 2.72 -5.46 -2.06
N GLY A 53 3.70 -4.54 -2.05
CA GLY A 53 4.62 -4.35 -3.17
C GLY A 53 3.96 -3.67 -4.37
N LEU A 54 2.79 -3.07 -4.17
CA LEU A 54 2.05 -2.31 -5.18
C LEU A 54 2.80 -1.06 -5.63
N VAL A 55 3.82 -0.61 -4.89
CA VAL A 55 4.67 0.54 -5.22
C VAL A 55 5.24 0.45 -6.65
N ARG A 56 5.70 -0.73 -7.09
CA ARG A 56 6.22 -0.89 -8.46
C ARG A 56 5.14 -0.78 -9.55
N PRO A 57 4.02 -1.53 -9.49
CA PRO A 57 2.99 -1.42 -10.51
C PRO A 57 2.35 -0.02 -10.55
N THR A 58 2.20 0.67 -9.41
CA THR A 58 1.65 2.04 -9.43
C THR A 58 2.61 3.07 -10.00
N ILE A 59 3.92 2.97 -9.74
CA ILE A 59 4.90 3.85 -10.39
C ILE A 59 4.88 3.64 -11.92
N LEU A 60 4.83 2.38 -12.37
CA LEU A 60 4.72 2.05 -13.80
C LEU A 60 3.43 2.60 -14.41
N PHE A 61 2.32 2.47 -13.69
CA PHE A 61 1.02 3.01 -14.12
C PHE A 61 1.01 4.54 -14.19
N PHE A 62 1.61 5.22 -13.22
CA PHE A 62 1.75 6.69 -13.25
C PHE A 62 2.65 7.16 -14.38
N ALA A 63 3.77 6.47 -14.64
CA ALA A 63 4.65 6.77 -15.76
C ALA A 63 3.93 6.55 -17.10
N PHE A 64 3.09 5.51 -17.20
CA PHE A 64 2.26 5.27 -18.38
C PHE A 64 1.22 6.39 -18.57
N LEU A 65 0.51 6.78 -17.50
CA LEU A 65 -0.44 7.90 -17.53
C LEU A 65 0.23 9.21 -17.95
N LEU A 66 1.38 9.55 -17.37
CA LEU A 66 2.15 10.73 -17.77
C LEU A 66 2.53 10.69 -19.24
N LYS A 67 3.00 9.54 -19.74
CA LYS A 67 3.33 9.37 -21.16
C LYS A 67 2.11 9.56 -22.07
N VAL A 68 0.94 9.08 -21.65
CA VAL A 68 -0.32 9.29 -22.38
C VAL A 68 -0.72 10.77 -22.37
N VAL A 69 -0.67 11.43 -21.21
CA VAL A 69 -0.99 12.86 -21.07
C VAL A 69 -0.05 13.72 -21.92
N PHE A 70 1.26 13.47 -21.89
CA PHE A 70 2.23 14.16 -22.74
C PHE A 70 1.96 13.95 -24.23
N ARG A 71 1.61 12.72 -24.65
CA ARG A 71 1.21 12.47 -26.04
C ARG A 71 -0.07 13.20 -26.42
N TYR A 72 -1.04 13.25 -25.52
CA TYR A 72 -2.31 13.90 -25.78
C TYR A 72 -2.14 15.42 -25.88
N HIS A 73 -1.32 16.00 -25.01
CA HIS A 73 -0.99 17.43 -25.06
C HIS A 73 -0.21 17.78 -26.33
N ALA A 74 0.78 16.98 -26.72
CA ALA A 74 1.56 17.18 -27.94
C ALA A 74 0.78 16.94 -29.26
N TYR A 75 -0.42 16.38 -29.19
CA TYR A 75 -1.31 16.20 -30.35
C TYR A 75 -2.35 17.32 -30.45
N ASN A 76 -2.51 18.13 -29.40
CA ASN A 76 -3.51 19.19 -29.29
C ASN A 76 -2.92 20.60 -29.49
N ASP A 77 -1.61 20.68 -29.76
CA ASP A 77 -0.86 21.85 -30.24
C ASP A 77 -0.47 21.64 -31.72
#